data_AF-A0A1V6R2R3-F1
#
_entry.id   AF-A0A1V6R2R3-F1
#
_cell.length_a   1.000
_cell.length_b   1.000
_cell.length_c   1.000
_cell.angle_alpha   90.00
_cell.angle_beta   90.00
_cell.angle_gamma   90.00
#
_symmetry.space_group_name_H-M   'P 1'
#
loop_
_entity.id
_entity.type
_entity.pdbx_description
1 polymer ?
#
loop_
_entity_poly.entity_id
_entity_poly.type
_entity_poly.pdbx_seq_one_letter_code
_entity_poly.pdbx_strand_id
1 'polypeptide(L)'
;MSHSGLLDSISHQRERFGNDLKLHFRTNSHKIHVAFQTTYDPSNKEQQRVARQLTGIRALGDYIWILAVTSIRYTKFRTMKNFDMQLLALRTWTKDNPIPAPLEAEANSILLQMEEKQTAIFQKSRERRKTKINHQDTLGPGLPFQLEVNSNALPQEKLQFLDTIDRMCKRDQTGIARVTCIDELNDHLQRPFGKPILWRGYAKEPRLHGLPLSIPELLQKLRLLGIDSLEVYNYARTDSNYTETLDNILDHFQAPPGTRDPLNFLDIRNFFASRVPVEINEVDLLRLARRRHGTMPAPESKKSRLHVAPADNSASEPKRSASKSQKLHTLMDAADHEFLLLSSQGSISTLHGDTAGGATFITVISGRKLWYLPRNMDREASEILATFGSSTPETYNGFIKIELLPGDLLIMPPGCPHAVATPEHTLAFGGSFYTLPHLGSSLRVLAIQDRAGTIFSNEDIKEQDLINFIEMLVTCKDLLQENIIPPELLASVVSSSMCWGAVKNKQQRRIQELIQEIQGEIEKRFD
;
A
#
# COMPACT_ATOMS: atom_id res chain seq x y z
N MET A 1 19.52 -39.63 5.31
CA MET A 1 18.50 -38.57 5.41
C MET A 1 17.36 -38.93 4.46
N SER A 2 16.19 -39.32 4.96
CA SER A 2 15.07 -39.79 4.13
C SER A 2 14.54 -38.67 3.26
N HIS A 3 14.50 -38.88 1.94
CA HIS A 3 13.77 -38.00 1.04
C HIS A 3 12.28 -38.23 1.26
N SER A 4 11.61 -37.36 2.04
CA SER A 4 10.14 -37.42 2.16
C SER A 4 9.51 -37.04 0.81
N GLY A 5 8.88 -38.02 0.17
CA GLY A 5 8.16 -37.85 -1.10
C GLY A 5 6.84 -37.07 -0.95
N LEU A 6 6.21 -36.72 -2.07
CA LEU A 6 4.85 -36.17 -2.11
C LEU A 6 3.86 -37.08 -1.35
N LEU A 7 3.95 -38.38 -1.59
CA LEU A 7 3.11 -39.39 -0.95
C LEU A 7 3.31 -39.45 0.57
N ASP A 8 4.55 -39.46 1.06
CA ASP A 8 4.83 -39.50 2.50
C ASP A 8 4.29 -38.25 3.20
N SER A 9 4.44 -37.09 2.55
CA SER A 9 3.98 -35.80 3.08
C SER A 9 2.45 -35.76 3.17
N ILE A 10 1.75 -36.28 2.15
CA ILE A 10 0.28 -36.35 2.12
C ILE A 10 -0.24 -37.41 3.09
N SER A 11 0.41 -38.58 3.17
CA SER A 11 -0.01 -39.68 4.06
C SER A 11 0.13 -39.26 5.52
N HIS A 12 1.29 -38.70 5.89
CA HIS A 12 1.51 -38.19 7.24
C HIS A 12 0.54 -37.08 7.60
N GLN A 13 0.24 -36.20 6.64
CA GLN A 13 -0.74 -35.16 6.89
C GLN A 13 -2.16 -35.72 7.07
N ARG A 14 -2.57 -36.68 6.25
CA ARG A 14 -3.88 -37.33 6.39
C ARG A 14 -4.04 -37.98 7.77
N GLU A 15 -3.03 -38.67 8.26
CA GLU A 15 -3.03 -39.27 9.61
C GLU A 15 -3.15 -38.21 10.71
N ARG A 16 -2.49 -37.06 10.51
CA ARG A 16 -2.53 -35.93 11.45
C ARG A 16 -3.86 -35.18 11.44
N PHE A 17 -4.57 -35.14 10.31
CA PHE A 17 -5.76 -34.29 10.12
C PHE A 17 -7.08 -34.87 10.65
N GLY A 18 -7.18 -36.17 10.89
CA GLY A 18 -8.42 -36.78 11.37
C GLY A 18 -9.63 -36.44 10.47
N ASN A 19 -10.81 -36.19 11.07
CA ASN A 19 -12.07 -35.88 10.36
C ASN A 19 -12.48 -34.38 10.36
N ASP A 20 -11.65 -33.44 10.83
CA ASP A 20 -12.06 -32.03 11.02
C ASP A 20 -11.41 -31.07 10.00
N LEU A 21 -12.00 -30.99 8.81
CA LEU A 21 -11.51 -30.17 7.70
C LEU A 21 -11.60 -28.65 7.96
N LYS A 22 -12.63 -28.21 8.71
CA LYS A 22 -12.97 -26.78 8.88
C LYS A 22 -11.94 -26.02 9.71
N LEU A 23 -11.43 -26.64 10.78
CA LEU A 23 -10.41 -26.04 11.65
C LEU A 23 -9.08 -25.85 10.89
N HIS A 24 -8.81 -26.70 9.91
CA HIS A 24 -7.57 -26.70 9.14
C HIS A 24 -7.59 -25.75 7.95
N PHE A 25 -8.73 -25.59 7.27
CA PHE A 25 -8.89 -24.51 6.30
C PHE A 25 -8.65 -23.14 6.94
N ARG A 26 -9.16 -22.90 8.16
CA ARG A 26 -8.93 -21.65 8.90
C ARG A 26 -7.46 -21.40 9.24
N THR A 27 -6.67 -22.43 9.48
CA THR A 27 -5.25 -22.30 9.89
C THR A 27 -4.27 -22.31 8.72
N ASN A 28 -4.67 -22.81 7.54
CA ASN A 28 -3.83 -22.85 6.33
C ASN A 28 -4.45 -22.13 5.12
N SER A 29 -5.44 -21.27 5.37
CA SER A 29 -6.19 -20.53 4.34
C SER A 29 -5.25 -19.86 3.34
N HIS A 30 -4.19 -19.20 3.79
CA HIS A 30 -3.21 -18.55 2.92
C HIS A 30 -2.53 -19.51 1.92
N LYS A 31 -2.01 -20.65 2.37
CA LYS A 31 -1.36 -21.64 1.49
C LYS A 31 -2.32 -22.19 0.44
N ILE A 32 -3.55 -22.47 0.86
CA ILE A 32 -4.62 -22.99 0.02
C ILE A 32 -4.98 -21.96 -1.06
N HIS A 33 -5.15 -20.68 -0.69
CA HIS A 33 -5.50 -19.64 -1.65
C HIS A 33 -4.36 -19.31 -2.63
N VAL A 34 -3.10 -19.23 -2.18
CA VAL A 34 -1.94 -19.02 -3.07
C VAL A 34 -1.80 -20.15 -4.08
N ALA A 35 -1.93 -21.40 -3.63
CA ALA A 35 -1.86 -22.55 -4.52
C ALA A 35 -3.04 -22.58 -5.50
N PHE A 36 -4.24 -22.19 -5.05
CA PHE A 36 -5.43 -22.13 -5.87
C PHE A 36 -5.29 -21.09 -6.99
N GLN A 37 -4.82 -19.87 -6.66
CA GLN A 37 -4.56 -18.84 -7.67
C GLN A 37 -3.47 -19.26 -8.65
N THR A 38 -2.38 -19.85 -8.17
CA THR A 38 -1.32 -20.38 -9.05
C THR A 38 -1.87 -21.44 -10.01
N THR A 39 -2.85 -22.24 -9.56
CA THR A 39 -3.48 -23.28 -10.40
C THR A 39 -4.26 -22.67 -11.58
N TYR A 40 -4.84 -21.48 -11.40
CA TYR A 40 -5.76 -20.87 -12.36
C TYR A 40 -5.20 -19.67 -13.15
N ASP A 41 -4.23 -18.94 -12.61
CA ASP A 41 -3.63 -17.76 -13.25
C ASP A 41 -2.09 -17.73 -13.06
N PRO A 42 -1.34 -18.58 -13.78
CA PRO A 42 0.11 -18.64 -13.65
C PRO A 42 0.79 -17.48 -14.42
N SER A 43 1.43 -16.57 -13.69
CA SER A 43 2.02 -15.35 -14.25
C SER A 43 3.36 -15.54 -14.96
N ASN A 44 4.03 -16.70 -14.79
CA ASN A 44 5.33 -17.01 -15.42
C ASN A 44 5.54 -18.51 -15.67
N LYS A 45 6.60 -18.88 -16.41
CA LYS A 45 6.92 -20.28 -16.79
C LYS A 45 7.07 -21.23 -15.59
N GLU A 46 7.55 -20.74 -14.46
CA GLU A 46 7.74 -21.55 -13.25
C GLU A 46 6.42 -21.78 -12.53
N GLN A 47 5.57 -20.76 -12.46
CA GLN A 47 4.20 -20.87 -11.97
C GLN A 47 3.37 -21.79 -12.88
N GLN A 48 3.56 -21.76 -14.20
CA GLN A 48 2.91 -22.70 -15.12
C GLN A 48 3.30 -24.16 -14.85
N ARG A 49 4.53 -24.42 -14.38
CA ARG A 49 4.95 -25.76 -13.96
C ARG A 49 4.24 -26.17 -12.67
N VAL A 50 4.20 -25.29 -11.67
CA VAL A 50 3.51 -25.56 -10.40
C VAL A 50 2.00 -25.72 -10.64
N ALA A 51 1.39 -24.89 -11.48
CA ALA A 51 0.00 -24.98 -11.90
C ALA A 51 -0.31 -26.36 -12.47
N ARG A 52 0.48 -26.83 -13.45
CA ARG A 52 0.33 -28.17 -14.03
C ARG A 52 0.41 -29.28 -12.99
N GLN A 53 1.33 -29.17 -12.04
CA GLN A 53 1.47 -30.15 -10.95
C GLN A 53 0.23 -30.14 -10.03
N LEU A 54 -0.21 -28.96 -9.62
CA LEU A 54 -1.40 -28.80 -8.76
C LEU A 54 -2.68 -29.25 -9.47
N THR A 55 -2.85 -28.96 -10.76
CA THR A 55 -3.97 -29.50 -11.56
C THR A 55 -3.93 -31.03 -11.62
N GLY A 56 -2.73 -31.62 -11.81
CA GLY A 56 -2.55 -33.07 -11.80
C GLY A 56 -2.97 -33.71 -10.48
N ILE A 57 -2.67 -33.06 -9.35
CA ILE A 57 -3.10 -33.52 -8.01
C ILE A 57 -4.61 -33.35 -7.85
N ARG A 58 -5.19 -32.21 -8.28
CA ARG A 58 -6.63 -31.96 -8.16
C ARG A 58 -7.48 -32.97 -8.90
N ALA A 59 -6.99 -33.49 -10.02
CA ALA A 59 -7.63 -34.58 -10.75
C ALA A 59 -7.77 -35.89 -9.94
N LEU A 60 -7.09 -36.01 -8.78
CA LEU A 60 -7.24 -37.13 -7.85
C LEU A 60 -8.27 -36.87 -6.74
N GLY A 61 -8.71 -35.62 -6.56
CA GLY A 61 -9.67 -35.18 -5.53
C GLY A 61 -9.34 -33.80 -4.97
N ASP A 62 -10.36 -33.02 -4.65
CA ASP A 62 -10.25 -31.69 -4.05
C ASP A 62 -9.67 -31.77 -2.63
N TYR A 63 -10.03 -32.82 -1.87
CA TYR A 63 -9.43 -33.06 -0.55
C TYR A 63 -7.93 -33.37 -0.65
N ILE A 64 -7.55 -34.23 -1.61
CA ILE A 64 -6.14 -34.59 -1.86
C ILE A 64 -5.33 -33.36 -2.27
N TRP A 65 -5.94 -32.47 -3.05
CA TRP A 65 -5.33 -31.20 -3.39
C TRP A 65 -5.08 -30.33 -2.16
N ILE A 66 -6.06 -30.18 -1.27
CA ILE A 66 -5.90 -29.45 0.00
C ILE A 66 -4.78 -30.07 0.86
N LEU A 67 -4.72 -31.41 0.95
CA LEU A 67 -3.63 -32.09 1.65
C LEU A 67 -2.26 -31.76 1.05
N ALA A 68 -2.14 -31.76 -0.27
CA ALA A 68 -0.88 -31.49 -0.95
C ALA A 68 -0.38 -30.06 -0.69
N VAL A 69 -1.26 -29.06 -0.80
CA VAL A 69 -0.88 -27.64 -0.63
C VAL A 69 -0.61 -27.26 0.82
N THR A 70 -1.17 -28.00 1.77
CA THR A 70 -0.92 -27.80 3.20
C THR A 70 0.29 -28.58 3.71
N SER A 71 0.58 -29.75 3.12
CA SER A 71 1.72 -30.62 3.47
C SER A 71 3.05 -30.16 2.86
N ILE A 72 3.03 -29.51 1.70
CA ILE A 72 4.22 -29.23 0.91
C ILE A 72 4.39 -27.73 0.69
N ARG A 73 5.60 -27.22 0.94
CA ARG A 73 5.94 -25.83 0.64
C ARG A 73 5.86 -25.58 -0.86
N TYR A 74 5.36 -24.42 -1.24
CA TYR A 74 5.28 -23.97 -2.62
C TYR A 74 6.62 -24.12 -3.38
N THR A 75 7.75 -23.78 -2.75
CA THR A 75 9.09 -23.94 -3.33
C THR A 75 9.46 -25.39 -3.65
N LYS A 76 8.93 -26.37 -2.92
CA LYS A 76 9.17 -27.79 -3.16
C LYS A 76 8.38 -28.31 -4.36
N PHE A 77 7.19 -27.76 -4.67
CA PHE A 77 6.51 -28.05 -5.94
C PHE A 77 7.37 -27.60 -7.12
N ARG A 78 7.88 -26.36 -7.07
CA ARG A 78 8.76 -25.79 -8.11
C ARG A 78 9.97 -26.66 -8.43
N THR A 79 10.63 -27.22 -7.42
CA THR A 79 11.86 -28.02 -7.58
C THR A 79 11.61 -29.52 -7.67
N MET A 80 10.35 -29.98 -7.65
CA MET A 80 10.03 -31.41 -7.61
C MET A 80 10.45 -32.10 -8.90
N LYS A 81 11.37 -33.07 -8.78
CA LYS A 81 11.78 -33.97 -9.86
C LYS A 81 10.88 -35.21 -9.89
N ASN A 82 10.72 -35.81 -11.06
CA ASN A 82 9.94 -37.04 -11.28
C ASN A 82 8.49 -36.94 -10.77
N PHE A 83 7.85 -35.77 -10.99
CA PHE A 83 6.49 -35.51 -10.51
C PHE A 83 5.49 -36.54 -11.03
N ASP A 84 5.60 -36.97 -12.28
CA ASP A 84 4.67 -37.96 -12.88
C ASP A 84 4.70 -39.31 -12.14
N MET A 85 5.89 -39.76 -11.72
CA MET A 85 6.05 -40.97 -10.90
C MET A 85 5.44 -40.78 -9.50
N GLN A 86 5.59 -39.60 -8.91
CA GLN A 86 4.99 -39.28 -7.61
C GLN A 86 3.46 -39.18 -7.69
N LEU A 87 2.93 -38.63 -8.79
CA LEU A 87 1.50 -38.54 -9.05
C LEU A 87 0.90 -39.92 -9.30
N LEU A 88 1.61 -40.82 -10.01
CA LEU A 88 1.21 -42.20 -10.20
C LEU A 88 1.16 -42.96 -8.87
N ALA A 89 2.19 -42.80 -8.02
CA ALA A 89 2.21 -43.39 -6.68
C ALA A 89 1.05 -42.87 -5.82
N LEU A 90 0.76 -41.56 -5.88
CA LEU A 90 -0.36 -40.96 -5.18
C LEU A 90 -1.71 -41.50 -5.68
N ARG A 91 -1.87 -41.69 -7.00
CA ARG A 91 -3.07 -42.29 -7.61
C ARG A 91 -3.29 -43.74 -7.19
N THR A 92 -2.22 -44.53 -7.03
CA THR A 92 -2.34 -45.89 -6.50
C THR A 92 -2.77 -45.84 -5.04
N TRP A 93 -2.13 -44.99 -4.23
CA TRP A 93 -2.47 -44.84 -2.82
C TRP A 93 -3.91 -44.37 -2.58
N THR A 94 -4.46 -43.47 -3.40
CA THR A 94 -5.86 -43.03 -3.25
C THR A 94 -6.87 -44.13 -3.55
N LYS A 95 -6.52 -45.14 -4.34
CA LYS A 95 -7.35 -46.34 -4.54
C LYS A 95 -7.37 -47.22 -3.29
N ASP A 96 -6.21 -47.40 -2.67
CA ASP A 96 -6.05 -48.23 -1.49
C ASP A 96 -6.57 -47.52 -0.22
N ASN A 97 -6.65 -46.19 -0.26
CA ASN A 97 -7.09 -45.34 0.85
C ASN A 97 -8.14 -44.33 0.36
N PRO A 98 -9.39 -44.76 0.08
CA PRO A 98 -10.42 -43.87 -0.45
C PRO A 98 -10.70 -42.70 0.50
N ILE A 99 -11.06 -41.54 -0.07
CA ILE A 99 -11.48 -40.37 0.69
C ILE A 99 -12.98 -40.48 1.00
N PRO A 100 -13.40 -40.30 2.27
CA PRO A 100 -14.81 -40.26 2.62
C PRO A 100 -15.57 -39.18 1.86
N ALA A 101 -16.72 -39.53 1.28
CA ALA A 101 -17.54 -38.61 0.48
C ALA A 101 -17.90 -37.27 1.18
N PRO A 102 -18.18 -37.22 2.50
CA PRO A 102 -18.43 -35.95 3.17
C PRO A 102 -17.23 -35.00 3.17
N LEU A 103 -16.01 -35.52 3.31
CA LEU A 103 -14.78 -34.72 3.32
C LEU A 103 -14.46 -34.19 1.92
N GLU A 104 -14.71 -35.00 0.90
CA GLU A 104 -14.56 -34.58 -0.50
C GLU A 104 -15.57 -33.49 -0.88
N ALA A 105 -16.84 -33.66 -0.49
CA ALA A 105 -17.89 -32.67 -0.72
C ALA A 105 -17.60 -31.33 -0.01
N GLU A 106 -17.04 -31.40 1.19
CA GLU A 106 -16.64 -30.22 1.95
C GLU A 106 -15.45 -29.49 1.31
N ALA A 107 -14.41 -30.24 0.88
CA ALA A 107 -13.29 -29.69 0.14
C ALA A 107 -13.75 -29.02 -1.17
N ASN A 108 -14.67 -29.66 -1.90
CA ASN A 108 -15.26 -29.11 -3.11
C ASN A 108 -16.02 -27.80 -2.83
N SER A 109 -16.86 -27.76 -1.80
CA SER A 109 -17.61 -26.55 -1.42
C SER A 109 -16.69 -25.36 -1.12
N ILE A 110 -15.58 -25.62 -0.43
CA ILE A 110 -14.57 -24.61 -0.12
C ILE A 110 -13.94 -24.04 -1.40
N LEU A 111 -13.49 -24.90 -2.31
CA LEU A 111 -12.85 -24.46 -3.55
C LEU A 111 -13.84 -23.74 -4.47
N LEU A 112 -15.10 -24.17 -4.50
CA LEU A 112 -16.16 -23.56 -5.31
C LEU A 112 -16.50 -22.13 -4.82
N GLN A 113 -16.57 -21.92 -3.50
CA GLN A 113 -16.69 -20.56 -2.92
C GLN A 113 -15.52 -19.65 -3.29
N MET A 114 -14.31 -20.21 -3.42
CA MET A 114 -13.13 -19.46 -3.86
C MET A 114 -13.21 -19.09 -5.35
N GLU A 115 -13.70 -19.99 -6.20
CA GLU A 115 -13.93 -19.75 -7.64
C GLU A 115 -14.96 -18.62 -7.86
N GLU A 116 -16.06 -18.65 -7.10
CA GLU A 116 -17.12 -17.63 -7.14
C GLU A 116 -16.60 -16.24 -6.73
N LYS A 117 -15.87 -16.16 -5.60
CA LYS A 117 -15.28 -14.90 -5.11
C LYS A 117 -14.27 -14.31 -6.11
N GLN A 118 -13.42 -15.14 -6.69
CA GLN A 118 -12.42 -14.70 -7.66
C GLN A 118 -13.08 -14.15 -8.94
N THR A 119 -14.11 -14.83 -9.43
CA THR A 119 -14.85 -14.40 -10.63
C THR A 119 -15.56 -13.06 -10.42
N ALA A 120 -16.16 -12.85 -9.25
CA ALA A 120 -16.80 -11.58 -8.89
C ALA A 120 -15.82 -10.40 -8.83
N ILE A 121 -14.61 -10.62 -8.30
CA ILE A 121 -13.54 -9.61 -8.24
C ILE A 121 -13.06 -9.23 -9.66
N PHE A 122 -12.83 -10.23 -10.52
CA PHE A 122 -12.39 -9.99 -11.90
C PHE A 122 -13.46 -9.28 -12.74
N GLN A 123 -14.74 -9.61 -12.57
CA GLN A 123 -15.83 -8.90 -13.24
C GLN A 123 -15.90 -7.43 -12.81
N LYS A 124 -15.86 -7.14 -11.49
CA LYS A 124 -15.85 -5.77 -10.97
C LYS A 124 -14.63 -4.96 -11.46
N SER A 125 -13.45 -5.57 -11.52
CA SER A 125 -12.24 -4.92 -12.06
C SER A 125 -12.34 -4.62 -13.56
N ARG A 126 -12.93 -5.54 -14.33
CA ARG A 126 -13.11 -5.40 -15.78
C ARG A 126 -14.20 -4.38 -16.14
N GLU A 127 -15.25 -4.27 -15.33
CA GLU A 127 -16.28 -3.23 -15.47
C GLU A 127 -15.73 -1.85 -15.18
N ARG A 128 -14.93 -1.69 -14.11
CA ARG A 128 -14.21 -0.42 -13.80
C ARG A 128 -13.26 0.02 -14.92
N ARG A 129 -12.64 -0.92 -15.63
CA ARG A 129 -11.81 -0.62 -16.82
C ARG A 129 -12.63 -0.21 -18.04
N LYS A 130 -13.84 -0.75 -18.23
CA LYS A 130 -14.72 -0.36 -19.34
C LYS A 130 -15.31 1.03 -19.16
N THR A 131 -15.66 1.43 -17.94
CA THR A 131 -16.15 2.80 -17.66
C THR A 131 -15.07 3.87 -17.82
N LYS A 132 -13.79 3.58 -17.52
CA LYS A 132 -12.67 4.51 -17.79
C LYS A 132 -12.41 4.74 -19.30
N ILE A 133 -12.78 3.80 -20.18
CA ILE A 133 -12.53 3.92 -21.63
C ILE A 133 -13.65 4.68 -22.37
N ASN A 134 -14.84 4.81 -21.78
CA ASN A 134 -16.01 5.41 -22.44
C ASN A 134 -16.21 6.92 -22.20
N HIS A 135 -15.25 7.63 -21.59
CA HIS A 135 -15.37 9.08 -21.35
C HIS A 135 -14.58 9.96 -22.33
N GLN A 136 -14.12 9.42 -23.46
CA GLN A 136 -13.76 10.23 -24.63
C GLN A 136 -14.76 9.98 -25.77
N ASP A 137 -15.47 11.05 -26.12
CA ASP A 137 -16.28 11.23 -27.31
C ASP A 137 -17.50 10.32 -27.51
N THR A 138 -18.69 10.86 -27.22
CA THR A 138 -19.71 11.13 -28.27
C THR A 138 -20.90 11.88 -27.70
N LEU A 139 -21.11 13.11 -28.19
CA LEU A 139 -22.39 13.81 -28.16
C LEU A 139 -23.37 13.06 -29.08
N GLY A 140 -24.53 12.65 -28.55
CA GLY A 140 -25.65 12.11 -29.32
C GLY A 140 -26.89 11.87 -28.45
N PRO A 141 -28.10 12.31 -28.85
CA PRO A 141 -29.29 12.21 -28.01
C PRO A 141 -30.02 10.89 -28.26
N GLY A 142 -30.38 10.16 -27.20
CA GLY A 142 -31.31 9.05 -27.34
C GLY A 142 -31.31 8.02 -26.21
N LEU A 143 -32.36 8.08 -25.39
CA LEU A 143 -32.94 7.07 -24.49
C LEU A 143 -32.23 6.77 -23.15
N PRO A 144 -32.94 6.93 -22.01
CA PRO A 144 -32.41 6.64 -20.69
C PRO A 144 -32.51 5.14 -20.40
N PHE A 145 -31.37 4.47 -20.27
CA PHE A 145 -31.30 3.15 -19.66
C PHE A 145 -31.17 3.35 -18.14
N GLN A 146 -32.30 3.39 -17.43
CA GLN A 146 -32.31 3.34 -15.96
C GLN A 146 -32.01 1.90 -15.51
N LEU A 147 -30.74 1.61 -15.24
CA LEU A 147 -30.38 0.57 -14.29
C LEU A 147 -30.50 1.21 -12.91
N GLU A 148 -31.58 0.91 -12.19
CA GLU A 148 -31.70 1.23 -10.77
C GLU A 148 -30.64 0.45 -9.99
N VAL A 149 -29.43 1.01 -9.90
CA VAL A 149 -28.49 0.67 -8.85
C VAL A 149 -29.07 1.24 -7.58
N ASN A 150 -29.51 0.37 -6.67
CA ASN A 150 -30.05 0.76 -5.38
C ASN A 150 -28.95 1.52 -4.61
N SER A 151 -29.01 2.86 -4.64
CA SER A 151 -27.92 3.77 -4.23
C SER A 151 -27.55 3.67 -2.75
N ASN A 152 -28.37 2.99 -1.95
CA ASN A 152 -28.17 2.79 -0.51
C ASN A 152 -27.34 1.54 -0.16
N ALA A 153 -27.04 0.65 -1.11
CA ALA A 153 -26.33 -0.61 -0.82
C ALA A 153 -24.84 -0.39 -0.49
N LEU A 154 -24.16 0.48 -1.23
CA LEU A 154 -22.71 0.71 -1.09
C LEU A 154 -22.30 1.35 0.26
N PRO A 155 -23.01 2.37 0.78
CA PRO A 155 -22.76 2.88 2.13
C PRO A 155 -22.96 1.80 3.20
N GLN A 156 -23.98 0.96 3.06
CA GLN A 156 -24.26 -0.13 3.99
C GLN A 156 -23.16 -1.19 3.97
N GLU A 157 -22.65 -1.57 2.80
CA GLU A 157 -21.51 -2.50 2.68
C GLU A 157 -20.26 -1.98 3.40
N LYS A 158 -19.94 -0.68 3.28
CA LYS A 158 -18.79 -0.08 3.95
C LYS A 158 -18.95 0.00 5.47
N LEU A 159 -20.17 0.28 5.94
CA LEU A 159 -20.51 0.23 7.36
C LEU A 159 -20.39 -1.20 7.90
N GLN A 160 -20.93 -2.20 7.18
CA GLN A 160 -20.79 -3.61 7.55
C GLN A 160 -19.33 -4.08 7.57
N PHE A 161 -18.53 -3.64 6.60
CA PHE A 161 -17.09 -3.86 6.57
C PHE A 161 -16.43 -3.27 7.82
N LEU A 162 -16.72 -2.00 8.14
CA LEU A 162 -16.17 -1.31 9.31
C LEU A 162 -16.56 -2.03 10.61
N ASP A 163 -17.83 -2.40 10.77
CA ASP A 163 -18.33 -3.16 11.92
C ASP A 163 -17.66 -4.53 12.05
N THR A 164 -17.29 -5.15 10.93
CA THR A 164 -16.58 -6.42 10.91
C THR A 164 -15.15 -6.26 11.42
N ILE A 165 -14.39 -5.33 10.86
CA ILE A 165 -13.00 -5.10 11.31
C ILE A 165 -12.93 -4.57 12.74
N ASP A 166 -13.91 -3.75 13.17
CA ASP A 166 -13.97 -3.21 14.53
C ASP A 166 -14.21 -4.33 15.56
N ARG A 167 -15.10 -5.30 15.26
CA ARG A 167 -15.28 -6.50 16.09
C ARG A 167 -14.05 -7.41 16.12
N MET A 168 -13.22 -7.37 15.09
CA MET A 168 -11.96 -8.10 15.04
C MET A 168 -10.82 -7.39 15.79
N CYS A 169 -11.00 -6.13 16.19
CA CYS A 169 -9.98 -5.38 16.90
C CYS A 169 -9.65 -6.01 18.25
N LYS A 170 -8.36 -6.18 18.51
CA LYS A 170 -7.85 -6.59 19.81
C LYS A 170 -7.53 -5.34 20.63
N ARG A 171 -7.76 -5.44 21.95
CA ARG A 171 -7.49 -4.33 22.88
C ARG A 171 -6.01 -4.15 23.19
N ASP A 172 -5.18 -5.15 22.92
CA ASP A 172 -3.74 -5.00 23.12
C ASP A 172 -3.14 -4.07 22.07
N GLN A 173 -2.29 -3.16 22.53
CA GLN A 173 -1.65 -2.16 21.68
C GLN A 173 -0.24 -2.60 21.24
N THR A 174 0.05 -3.90 21.36
CA THR A 174 1.36 -4.48 21.06
C THR A 174 1.78 -4.32 19.59
N GLY A 175 0.81 -4.07 18.71
CA GLY A 175 1.02 -3.78 17.29
C GLY A 175 1.48 -2.35 16.99
N ILE A 176 1.67 -1.48 17.99
CA ILE A 176 2.04 -0.07 17.80
C ILE A 176 3.37 0.21 18.51
N ALA A 177 4.30 0.87 17.83
CA ALA A 177 5.46 1.49 18.45
C ALA A 177 5.07 2.89 18.95
N ARG A 178 5.23 3.16 20.25
CA ARG A 178 4.88 4.47 20.83
C ARG A 178 6.17 5.24 21.08
N VAL A 179 6.17 6.51 20.68
CA VAL A 179 7.28 7.43 20.93
C VAL A 179 6.77 8.68 21.62
N THR A 180 7.65 9.30 22.41
CA THR A 180 7.35 10.47 23.24
C THR A 180 8.34 11.61 23.05
N CYS A 181 9.49 11.34 22.42
CA CYS A 181 10.52 12.33 22.14
C CYS A 181 11.15 12.12 20.75
N ILE A 182 11.95 13.11 20.34
CA ILE A 182 12.60 13.15 19.02
C ILE A 182 13.61 12.00 18.87
N ASP A 183 14.39 11.71 19.91
CA ASP A 183 15.42 10.67 19.86
C ASP A 183 14.80 9.29 19.61
N GLU A 184 13.71 8.96 20.30
CA GLU A 184 12.96 7.71 20.07
C GLU A 184 12.42 7.63 18.63
N LEU A 185 11.90 8.74 18.09
CA LEU A 185 11.41 8.79 16.71
C LEU A 185 12.56 8.56 15.71
N ASN A 186 13.69 9.26 15.89
CA ASN A 186 14.87 9.12 15.04
C ASN A 186 15.42 7.69 15.08
N ASP A 187 15.53 7.09 16.25
CA ASP A 187 15.96 5.69 16.44
C ASP A 187 15.06 4.72 15.68
N HIS A 188 13.77 5.00 15.59
CA HIS A 188 12.85 4.20 14.79
C HIS A 188 13.02 4.42 13.28
N LEU A 189 13.20 5.67 12.84
CA LEU A 189 13.30 6.02 11.42
C LEU A 189 14.63 5.56 10.76
N GLN A 190 15.70 5.42 11.55
CA GLN A 190 17.02 4.99 11.06
C GLN A 190 17.15 3.47 10.86
N ARG A 191 16.16 2.68 11.24
CA ARG A 191 16.16 1.20 11.11
C ARG A 191 14.87 0.70 10.47
N PRO A 192 14.83 -0.54 9.97
CA PRO A 192 13.56 -1.11 9.52
C PRO A 192 12.58 -1.23 10.68
N PHE A 193 11.36 -0.74 10.50
CA PHE A 193 10.25 -0.88 11.45
C PHE A 193 9.07 -1.59 10.78
N GLY A 194 8.56 -2.65 11.43
CA GLY A 194 7.36 -3.35 10.98
C GLY A 194 6.07 -2.82 11.59
N LYS A 195 6.15 -2.12 12.72
CA LYS A 195 4.98 -1.59 13.43
C LYS A 195 4.77 -0.11 13.10
N PRO A 196 3.52 0.36 12.96
CA PRO A 196 3.24 1.79 12.91
C PRO A 196 3.79 2.50 14.15
N ILE A 197 4.31 3.71 13.96
CA ILE A 197 4.85 4.55 15.02
C ILE A 197 3.80 5.62 15.37
N LEU A 198 3.51 5.79 16.65
CA LEU A 198 2.51 6.75 17.14
C LEU A 198 3.12 7.68 18.18
N TRP A 199 3.08 8.98 17.90
CA TRP A 199 3.42 10.03 18.85
C TRP A 199 2.16 10.83 19.19
N ARG A 200 1.73 10.75 20.45
CA ARG A 200 0.59 11.54 20.95
C ARG A 200 0.96 12.99 21.24
N GLY A 201 0.21 13.93 20.69
CA GLY A 201 0.46 15.36 20.87
C GLY A 201 1.82 15.84 20.32
N TYR A 202 2.28 15.25 19.22
CA TYR A 202 3.48 15.68 18.48
C TYR A 202 3.45 17.19 18.18
N ALA A 203 2.30 17.73 17.79
CA ALA A 203 2.14 19.14 17.44
C ALA A 203 1.84 20.08 18.64
N LYS A 204 2.06 19.65 19.89
CA LYS A 204 1.99 20.55 21.06
C LYS A 204 3.09 21.61 21.05
N GLU A 205 4.17 21.36 20.32
CA GLU A 205 5.18 22.35 19.93
C GLU A 205 4.84 22.90 18.53
N PRO A 206 5.29 24.12 18.13
CA PRO A 206 4.92 24.77 16.86
C PRO A 206 5.55 24.12 15.61
N ARG A 207 5.44 22.80 15.49
CA ARG A 207 6.03 21.96 14.43
C ARG A 207 5.21 21.99 13.13
N LEU A 208 3.93 22.36 13.19
CA LEU A 208 3.01 22.45 12.04
C LEU A 208 2.70 23.89 11.60
N HIS A 209 3.58 24.86 11.92
CA HIS A 209 3.35 26.27 11.60
C HIS A 209 3.13 26.51 10.09
N GLY A 210 2.19 27.37 9.74
CA GLY A 210 1.89 27.76 8.35
C GLY A 210 0.89 26.86 7.61
N LEU A 211 0.58 25.67 8.12
CA LEU A 211 -0.57 24.90 7.65
C LEU A 211 -1.89 25.60 8.03
N PRO A 212 -2.98 25.40 7.27
CA PRO A 212 -4.30 25.81 7.72
C PRO A 212 -4.67 25.09 9.01
N LEU A 213 -5.29 25.79 9.96
CA LEU A 213 -5.71 25.26 11.26
C LEU A 213 -7.16 24.78 11.25
N SER A 214 -7.91 25.10 10.19
CA SER A 214 -9.33 24.73 10.05
C SER A 214 -9.72 24.54 8.59
N ILE A 215 -10.87 23.88 8.37
CA ILE A 215 -11.44 23.68 7.02
C ILE A 215 -11.75 25.02 6.34
N PRO A 216 -12.43 26.00 6.97
CA PRO A 216 -12.65 27.31 6.35
C PRO A 216 -11.36 28.04 5.98
N GLU A 217 -10.32 27.95 6.83
CA GLU A 217 -9.02 28.56 6.54
C GLU A 217 -8.33 27.89 5.34
N LEU A 218 -8.37 26.55 5.23
CA LEU A 218 -7.87 25.83 4.06
C LEU A 218 -8.56 26.33 2.79
N LEU A 219 -9.89 26.34 2.76
CA LEU A 219 -10.66 26.75 1.57
C LEU A 219 -10.38 28.21 1.21
N GLN A 220 -10.26 29.10 2.19
CA GLN A 220 -9.86 30.49 1.95
C GLN A 220 -8.46 30.60 1.34
N LYS A 221 -7.48 29.86 1.86
CA LYS A 221 -6.12 29.85 1.33
C LYS A 221 -6.06 29.30 -0.09
N LEU A 222 -6.81 28.24 -0.40
CA LEU A 222 -6.91 27.69 -1.76
C LEU A 222 -7.51 28.73 -2.74
N ARG A 223 -8.55 29.47 -2.34
CA ARG A 223 -9.10 30.58 -3.15
C ARG A 223 -8.05 31.65 -3.44
N LEU A 224 -7.24 32.03 -2.45
CA LEU A 224 -6.15 33.01 -2.63
C LEU A 224 -5.07 32.54 -3.61
N LEU A 225 -4.94 31.23 -3.81
CA LEU A 225 -4.05 30.60 -4.78
C LEU A 225 -4.70 30.41 -6.16
N GLY A 226 -5.94 30.86 -6.35
CA GLY A 226 -6.68 30.73 -7.61
C GLY A 226 -7.27 29.34 -7.85
N ILE A 227 -7.34 28.50 -6.81
CA ILE A 227 -8.02 27.20 -6.87
C ILE A 227 -9.50 27.43 -6.52
N ASP A 228 -10.42 26.99 -7.37
CA ASP A 228 -11.86 27.20 -7.25
C ASP A 228 -12.64 25.90 -6.95
N SER A 229 -11.99 24.76 -7.11
CA SER A 229 -12.59 23.44 -6.99
C SER A 229 -11.58 22.38 -6.59
N LEU A 230 -12.08 21.26 -6.04
CA LEU A 230 -11.29 20.11 -5.64
C LEU A 230 -11.93 18.82 -6.15
N GLU A 231 -11.10 17.80 -6.40
CA GLU A 231 -11.58 16.46 -6.71
C GLU A 231 -12.07 15.75 -5.44
N VAL A 232 -13.29 15.23 -5.50
CA VAL A 232 -13.98 14.53 -4.42
C VAL A 232 -14.04 13.05 -4.75
N TYR A 233 -13.67 12.22 -3.79
CA TYR A 233 -13.95 10.80 -3.82
C TYR A 233 -15.30 10.53 -3.14
N ASN A 234 -16.29 10.08 -3.92
CA ASN A 234 -17.62 9.75 -3.39
C ASN A 234 -17.72 8.27 -3.01
N TYR A 235 -17.42 7.97 -1.74
CA TYR A 235 -17.59 6.63 -1.20
C TYR A 235 -19.07 6.22 -1.03
N ALA A 236 -20.04 7.14 -1.14
CA ALA A 236 -21.44 6.86 -0.84
C ALA A 236 -22.25 6.38 -2.06
N ARG A 237 -21.95 6.84 -3.27
CA ARG A 237 -22.82 6.57 -4.44
C ARG A 237 -22.20 5.75 -5.56
N THR A 238 -20.91 5.94 -5.87
CA THR A 238 -20.36 5.45 -7.14
C THR A 238 -18.91 4.98 -7.11
N ASP A 239 -18.18 5.08 -5.98
CA ASP A 239 -16.71 4.88 -5.95
C ASP A 239 -16.02 5.64 -7.10
N SER A 240 -16.57 6.81 -7.45
CA SER A 240 -16.10 7.63 -8.55
C SER A 240 -15.63 8.97 -8.03
N ASN A 241 -14.67 9.53 -8.75
CA ASN A 241 -14.21 10.88 -8.51
C ASN A 241 -15.04 11.86 -9.33
N TYR A 242 -15.30 13.04 -8.77
CA TYR A 242 -15.87 14.17 -9.49
C TYR A 242 -15.38 15.47 -8.86
N THR A 243 -15.51 16.60 -9.56
CA THR A 243 -15.05 17.90 -9.07
C THR A 243 -16.17 18.64 -8.34
N GLU A 244 -15.86 19.24 -7.19
CA GLU A 244 -16.77 20.07 -6.40
C GLU A 244 -16.17 21.45 -6.12
N THR A 245 -17.01 22.49 -6.12
CA THR A 245 -16.54 23.89 -5.90
C THR A 245 -16.24 24.16 -4.44
N LEU A 246 -15.29 25.06 -4.15
CA LEU A 246 -14.95 25.40 -2.77
C LEU A 246 -16.14 25.95 -1.96
N ASP A 247 -17.11 26.61 -2.60
CA ASP A 247 -18.33 27.10 -1.95
C ASP A 247 -19.25 25.94 -1.55
N ASN A 248 -19.51 25.00 -2.46
CA ASN A 248 -20.30 23.81 -2.16
C ASN A 248 -19.65 22.94 -1.08
N ILE A 249 -18.32 22.86 -1.09
CA ILE A 249 -17.54 22.18 -0.04
C ILE A 249 -17.74 22.89 1.30
N LEU A 250 -17.60 24.22 1.35
CA LEU A 250 -17.82 24.96 2.59
C LEU A 250 -19.23 24.74 3.14
N ASP A 251 -20.25 24.83 2.29
CA ASP A 251 -21.64 24.58 2.65
C ASP A 251 -21.86 23.15 3.15
N HIS A 252 -21.15 22.17 2.56
CA HIS A 252 -21.21 20.79 2.99
C HIS A 252 -20.68 20.60 4.41
N PHE A 253 -19.53 21.19 4.73
CA PHE A 253 -18.90 21.06 6.04
C PHE A 253 -19.55 21.93 7.12
N GLN A 254 -20.41 22.89 6.75
CA GLN A 254 -21.23 23.68 7.67
C GLN A 254 -22.62 23.07 7.93
N ALA A 255 -23.07 22.17 7.05
CA ALA A 255 -24.36 21.51 7.21
C ALA A 255 -24.36 20.60 8.46
N PRO A 256 -25.51 20.42 9.13
CA PRO A 256 -25.60 19.51 10.27
C PRO A 256 -25.19 18.07 9.88
N PRO A 257 -24.44 17.34 10.74
CA PRO A 257 -24.03 15.98 10.44
C PRO A 257 -25.19 15.05 10.08
N GLY A 258 -24.98 14.16 9.11
CA GLY A 258 -25.99 13.20 8.65
C GLY A 258 -27.06 13.77 7.72
N THR A 259 -27.03 15.07 7.42
CA THR A 259 -27.96 15.68 6.44
C THR A 259 -27.50 15.56 4.99
N ARG A 260 -26.24 15.17 4.76
CA ARG A 260 -25.60 15.03 3.45
C ARG A 260 -24.78 13.74 3.40
N ASP A 261 -24.63 13.19 2.20
CA ASP A 261 -23.79 12.01 1.97
C ASP A 261 -22.31 12.33 2.25
N PRO A 262 -21.55 11.44 2.92
CA PRO A 262 -20.16 11.74 3.25
C PRO A 262 -19.27 11.94 2.01
N LEU A 263 -18.56 13.07 1.97
CA LEU A 263 -17.51 13.41 1.01
C LEU A 263 -16.10 13.23 1.60
N ASN A 264 -15.18 12.78 0.75
CA ASN A 264 -13.77 12.58 1.11
C ASN A 264 -12.85 13.16 0.03
N PHE A 265 -11.85 13.92 0.42
CA PHE A 265 -10.84 14.54 -0.45
C PHE A 265 -9.49 14.01 -0.02
N LEU A 266 -8.89 13.17 -0.87
CA LEU A 266 -7.77 12.31 -0.49
C LEU A 266 -6.41 12.72 -1.06
N ASP A 267 -6.39 13.62 -2.03
CA ASP A 267 -5.15 14.02 -2.73
C ASP A 267 -5.11 15.55 -2.94
N ILE A 268 -5.44 16.33 -1.89
CA ILE A 268 -5.26 17.78 -1.96
C ILE A 268 -3.76 18.06 -1.85
N ARG A 269 -3.10 18.31 -2.98
CA ARG A 269 -1.67 18.68 -3.01
C ARG A 269 -1.37 19.80 -2.01
N ASN A 270 -0.25 19.69 -1.29
CA ASN A 270 0.21 20.79 -0.47
C ASN A 270 0.76 21.93 -1.36
N PHE A 271 -0.04 22.99 -1.53
CA PHE A 271 0.38 24.21 -2.22
C PHE A 271 1.09 25.22 -1.30
N PHE A 272 1.25 24.88 -0.02
CA PHE A 272 2.00 25.67 0.94
C PHE A 272 3.48 25.26 0.93
N ALA A 273 4.34 26.05 1.58
CA ALA A 273 5.73 25.64 1.77
C ALA A 273 5.80 24.27 2.44
N SER A 274 6.76 23.42 2.04
CA SER A 274 6.96 22.07 2.59
C SER A 274 6.91 22.06 4.12
N ARG A 275 6.08 21.20 4.71
CA ARG A 275 5.90 21.04 6.17
C ARG A 275 6.17 19.63 6.66
N VAL A 276 6.96 18.84 5.92
CA VAL A 276 7.43 17.53 6.39
C VAL A 276 8.15 17.71 7.74
N PRO A 277 7.80 16.88 8.75
CA PRO A 277 8.57 16.78 9.99
C PRO A 277 10.07 16.73 9.74
N VAL A 278 10.86 17.49 10.50
CA VAL A 278 12.32 17.57 10.31
C VAL A 278 12.95 16.18 10.38
N GLU A 279 12.50 15.38 11.33
CA GLU A 279 12.95 14.00 11.56
C GLU A 279 12.72 13.11 10.32
N ILE A 280 11.61 13.32 9.61
CA ILE A 280 11.29 12.59 8.37
C ILE A 280 12.12 13.11 7.20
N ASN A 281 12.25 14.44 7.06
CA ASN A 281 13.01 15.07 5.97
C ASN A 281 14.51 14.71 5.99
N GLU A 282 15.06 14.44 7.18
CA GLU A 282 16.44 13.99 7.37
C GLU A 282 16.69 12.56 6.86
N VAL A 283 15.70 11.67 6.98
CA VAL A 283 15.81 10.27 6.53
C VAL A 283 15.21 10.01 5.14
N ASP A 284 14.53 10.99 4.56
CA ASP A 284 13.90 10.87 3.25
C ASP A 284 14.95 10.77 2.12
N LEU A 285 15.10 9.56 1.60
CA LEU A 285 16.04 9.18 0.56
C LEU A 285 15.77 9.86 -0.77
N LEU A 286 14.51 10.08 -1.14
CA LEU A 286 14.18 10.78 -2.38
C LEU A 286 14.60 12.24 -2.27
N ARG A 287 14.34 12.87 -1.13
CA ARG A 287 14.82 14.22 -0.88
C ARG A 287 16.34 14.31 -0.81
N LEU A 288 17.01 13.30 -0.26
CA LEU A 288 18.47 13.19 -0.30
C LEU A 288 18.99 13.10 -1.73
N ALA A 289 18.40 12.25 -2.57
CA ALA A 289 18.74 12.11 -3.98
C ALA A 289 18.62 13.46 -4.70
N ARG A 290 17.47 14.12 -4.56
CA ARG A 290 17.22 15.44 -5.18
C ARG A 290 18.20 16.51 -4.72
N ARG A 291 18.58 16.53 -3.44
CA ARG A 291 19.61 17.44 -2.92
C ARG A 291 20.98 17.20 -3.56
N ARG A 292 21.38 15.92 -3.70
CA ARG A 292 22.67 15.56 -4.32
C ARG A 292 22.72 15.88 -5.81
N HIS A 293 21.60 15.72 -6.51
CA HIS A 293 21.49 16.00 -7.94
C HIS A 293 21.17 17.47 -8.26
N GLY A 294 21.16 18.35 -7.25
CA GLY A 294 20.96 19.80 -7.41
C GLY A 294 19.52 20.23 -7.71
N THR A 295 18.53 19.34 -7.55
CA THR A 295 17.11 19.62 -7.78
C THR A 295 16.37 20.08 -6.52
N MET A 296 17.01 20.07 -5.34
CA MET A 296 16.48 20.67 -4.11
C MET A 296 17.55 21.30 -3.20
N PRO A 297 17.22 22.37 -2.44
CA PRO A 297 18.11 22.96 -1.45
C PRO A 297 18.28 22.07 -0.20
N ALA A 298 19.40 22.23 0.51
CA ALA A 298 19.67 21.55 1.78
C ALA A 298 18.67 21.97 2.89
N PRO A 299 18.37 21.11 3.89
CA PRO A 299 17.52 21.51 5.02
C PRO A 299 18.15 22.69 5.76
N GLU A 300 17.34 23.70 6.11
CA GLU A 300 17.79 24.79 6.98
C GLU A 300 18.07 24.25 8.40
N SER A 301 19.28 23.75 8.63
CA SER A 301 19.75 23.52 10.00
C SER A 301 19.97 24.88 10.67
N LYS A 302 19.44 25.04 11.90
CA LYS A 302 19.64 26.24 12.73
C LYS A 302 21.13 26.44 13.02
N LYS A 303 21.84 27.16 12.14
CA LYS A 303 23.04 27.91 12.51
C LYS A 303 22.72 29.39 12.31
N SER A 304 22.22 29.99 13.38
CA SER A 304 22.19 31.44 13.56
C SER A 304 23.60 32.00 13.39
N ARG A 305 23.86 32.69 12.28
CA ARG A 305 24.77 33.82 12.26
C ARG A 305 24.09 34.96 11.53
N LEU A 306 23.62 35.94 12.32
CA LEU A 306 23.46 37.30 11.85
C LEU A 306 24.79 37.72 11.22
N HIS A 307 24.83 37.83 9.91
CA HIS A 307 25.75 38.75 9.26
C HIS A 307 24.95 39.96 8.81
N VAL A 308 25.07 41.02 9.61
CA VAL A 308 24.78 42.39 9.20
C VAL A 308 25.75 42.70 8.06
N ALA A 309 25.24 42.88 6.85
CA ALA A 309 26.00 43.45 5.75
C ALA A 309 25.88 44.98 5.79
N PRO A 310 26.97 45.75 5.55
CA PRO A 310 26.90 47.20 5.46
C PRO A 310 26.19 47.61 4.18
N ALA A 311 25.46 48.71 4.26
CA ALA A 311 24.81 49.34 3.13
C ALA A 311 25.85 49.95 2.20
N ASP A 312 25.91 49.47 0.96
CA ASP A 312 26.51 50.22 -0.15
C ASP A 312 25.52 50.32 -1.31
N ASN A 313 25.17 51.57 -1.60
CA ASN A 313 24.32 51.99 -2.69
C ASN A 313 25.16 52.12 -3.97
N SER A 314 24.99 51.19 -4.90
CA SER A 314 25.28 51.46 -6.31
C SER A 314 24.26 50.74 -7.19
N ALA A 315 23.47 51.53 -7.89
CA ALA A 315 22.41 51.09 -8.77
C ALA A 315 22.97 50.40 -10.02
N SER A 316 22.63 49.13 -10.19
CA SER A 316 22.48 48.49 -11.48
C SER A 316 21.28 47.55 -11.39
N GLU A 317 20.24 47.82 -12.17
CA GLU A 317 19.02 47.02 -12.22
C GLU A 317 19.33 45.55 -12.55
N PRO A 318 18.95 44.58 -11.71
CA PRO A 318 19.01 43.18 -12.08
C PRO A 318 17.66 42.74 -12.66
N LYS A 319 17.70 42.09 -13.82
CA LYS A 319 16.64 41.25 -14.39
C LYS A 319 16.05 40.34 -13.28
N ARG A 320 14.90 40.72 -12.71
CA ARG A 320 14.38 40.16 -11.44
C ARG A 320 13.20 39.18 -11.57
N SER A 321 12.82 38.75 -12.76
CA SER A 321 11.62 37.91 -12.95
C SER A 321 11.87 36.40 -13.02
N ALA A 322 13.06 35.94 -13.42
CA ALA A 322 13.32 34.50 -13.60
C ALA A 322 13.57 33.75 -12.28
N SER A 323 14.22 34.38 -11.29
CA SER A 323 14.68 33.69 -10.06
C SER A 323 13.58 33.39 -9.03
N LYS A 324 12.48 34.16 -9.01
CA LYS A 324 11.34 33.92 -8.11
C LYS A 324 10.46 32.77 -8.60
N SER A 325 10.17 32.72 -9.90
CA SER A 325 9.37 31.64 -10.50
C SER A 325 10.08 30.29 -10.37
N GLN A 326 11.40 30.28 -10.62
CA GLN A 326 12.22 29.07 -10.49
C GLN A 326 12.33 28.60 -9.03
N LYS A 327 12.49 29.51 -8.06
CA LYS A 327 12.44 29.17 -6.61
C LYS A 327 11.06 28.67 -6.17
N LEU A 328 9.97 29.23 -6.70
CA LEU A 328 8.62 28.79 -6.37
C LEU A 328 8.35 27.39 -6.95
N HIS A 329 8.76 27.13 -8.19
CA HIS A 329 8.71 25.80 -8.80
C HIS A 329 9.52 24.79 -7.98
N THR A 330 10.77 25.08 -7.62
CA THR A 330 11.59 24.18 -6.78
C THR A 330 11.00 23.93 -5.39
N LEU A 331 10.33 24.92 -4.78
CA LEU A 331 9.63 24.76 -3.50
C LEU A 331 8.35 23.93 -3.64
N MET A 332 7.65 24.01 -4.78
CA MET A 332 6.45 23.23 -5.07
C MET A 332 6.80 21.79 -5.46
N ASP A 333 7.90 21.56 -6.18
CA ASP A 333 8.43 20.22 -6.51
C ASP A 333 8.94 19.49 -5.25
N ALA A 334 9.37 20.24 -4.22
CA ALA A 334 9.72 19.69 -2.91
C ALA A 334 8.50 19.10 -2.18
N ALA A 335 7.31 19.67 -2.39
CA ALA A 335 6.06 19.27 -1.75
C ALA A 335 5.29 18.18 -2.52
N ASP A 336 5.87 17.58 -3.56
CA ASP A 336 5.21 16.60 -4.45
C ASP A 336 4.69 15.33 -3.78
N HIS A 337 5.11 15.08 -2.53
CA HIS A 337 4.68 13.94 -1.74
C HIS A 337 3.94 14.35 -0.46
N GLU A 338 3.57 15.63 -0.33
CA GLU A 338 2.78 16.15 0.77
C GLU A 338 1.33 16.38 0.33
N PHE A 339 0.39 15.96 1.17
CA PHE A 339 -1.03 16.06 0.89
C PHE A 339 -1.81 16.53 2.12
N LEU A 340 -2.94 17.19 1.87
CA LEU A 340 -3.99 17.41 2.86
C LEU A 340 -5.13 16.44 2.60
N LEU A 341 -5.71 15.94 3.68
CA LEU A 341 -6.94 15.16 3.66
C LEU A 341 -8.06 16.00 4.26
N LEU A 342 -9.14 16.16 3.52
CA LEU A 342 -10.37 16.76 4.01
C LEU A 342 -11.46 15.68 3.96
N SER A 343 -12.02 15.30 5.10
CA SER A 343 -12.99 14.21 5.16
C SER A 343 -14.18 14.61 6.00
N SER A 344 -15.38 14.41 5.47
CA SER A 344 -16.61 14.63 6.22
C SER A 344 -16.91 13.49 7.20
N GLN A 345 -17.70 13.78 8.23
CA GLN A 345 -18.20 12.79 9.15
C GLN A 345 -18.93 11.65 8.41
N GLY A 346 -18.63 10.40 8.78
CA GLY A 346 -19.18 9.20 8.16
C GLY A 346 -18.38 8.68 6.97
N SER A 347 -17.30 9.37 6.55
CA SER A 347 -16.43 8.89 5.47
C SER A 347 -15.66 7.64 5.89
N ILE A 348 -15.67 6.61 5.05
CA ILE A 348 -14.99 5.32 5.25
C ILE A 348 -14.15 4.99 4.01
N SER A 349 -12.85 4.80 4.20
CA SER A 349 -11.94 4.18 3.24
C SER A 349 -11.68 2.75 3.69
N THR A 350 -12.00 1.78 2.84
CA THR A 350 -11.81 0.34 3.14
C THR A 350 -10.33 -0.04 3.07
N LEU A 351 -9.99 -1.32 3.29
CA LEU A 351 -8.60 -1.77 3.28
C LEU A 351 -7.89 -1.48 1.95
N HIS A 352 -6.80 -0.72 2.03
CA HIS A 352 -5.88 -0.41 0.94
C HIS A 352 -4.46 -0.22 1.48
N GLY A 353 -3.49 -0.17 0.58
CA GLY A 353 -2.10 0.17 0.86
C GLY A 353 -1.73 1.45 0.12
N ASP A 354 -0.82 2.22 0.68
CA ASP A 354 -0.37 3.46 0.06
C ASP A 354 0.43 3.21 -1.22
N THR A 355 0.29 4.15 -2.15
CA THR A 355 0.86 4.08 -3.49
C THR A 355 2.38 4.07 -3.47
N ALA A 356 2.95 3.32 -4.42
CA ALA A 356 4.38 3.24 -4.71
C ALA A 356 5.27 2.79 -3.53
N GLY A 357 4.69 2.26 -2.45
CA GLY A 357 5.45 1.70 -1.34
C GLY A 357 6.20 2.73 -0.51
N GLY A 358 5.76 3.98 -0.48
CA GLY A 358 6.24 4.95 0.50
C GLY A 358 5.85 4.55 1.93
N ALA A 359 6.67 4.97 2.89
CA ALA A 359 6.20 5.14 4.26
C ALA A 359 5.32 6.39 4.30
N THR A 360 4.30 6.38 5.14
CA THR A 360 3.33 7.48 5.18
C THR A 360 3.28 8.08 6.56
N PHE A 361 3.41 9.39 6.67
CA PHE A 361 3.11 10.11 7.91
C PHE A 361 1.77 10.84 7.78
N ILE A 362 1.04 10.91 8.88
CA ILE A 362 -0.22 11.65 8.96
C ILE A 362 -0.33 12.32 10.33
N THR A 363 -0.75 13.59 10.33
CA THR A 363 -1.11 14.35 11.51
C THR A 363 -2.50 14.95 11.35
N VAL A 364 -3.33 14.81 12.38
CA VAL A 364 -4.67 15.41 12.39
C VAL A 364 -4.53 16.88 12.82
N ILE A 365 -5.06 17.80 12.03
CA ILE A 365 -5.07 19.23 12.32
C ILE A 365 -6.32 19.58 13.14
N SER A 366 -7.49 19.10 12.68
CA SER A 366 -8.78 19.28 13.38
C SER A 366 -9.67 18.07 13.11
N GLY A 367 -10.60 17.79 14.03
CA GLY A 367 -11.48 16.62 13.95
C GLY A 367 -10.85 15.35 14.52
N ARG A 368 -11.27 14.20 13.99
CA ARG A 368 -10.88 12.87 14.51
C ARG A 368 -10.95 11.81 13.42
N LYS A 369 -9.95 10.92 13.41
CA LYS A 369 -9.92 9.73 12.53
C LYS A 369 -9.63 8.46 13.29
N LEU A 370 -10.14 7.34 12.78
CA LEU A 370 -9.90 5.99 13.28
C LEU A 370 -9.15 5.20 12.20
N TRP A 371 -7.91 4.81 12.49
CA TRP A 371 -7.11 3.93 11.65
C TRP A 371 -7.22 2.49 12.11
N TYR A 372 -7.48 1.58 11.16
CA TYR A 372 -7.56 0.16 11.39
C TYR A 372 -6.44 -0.52 10.62
N LEU A 373 -5.57 -1.24 11.32
CA LEU A 373 -4.39 -1.90 10.75
C LEU A 373 -4.39 -3.37 11.14
N PRO A 374 -3.93 -4.30 10.29
CA PRO A 374 -3.68 -5.67 10.71
C PRO A 374 -2.75 -5.70 11.92
N ARG A 375 -3.01 -6.63 12.84
CA ARG A 375 -2.19 -6.76 14.05
C ARG A 375 -0.74 -7.15 13.74
N ASN A 376 -0.57 -8.03 12.75
CA ASN A 376 0.73 -8.48 12.27
C ASN A 376 1.01 -7.83 10.92
N MET A 377 2.03 -6.98 10.90
CA MET A 377 2.43 -6.17 9.76
C MET A 377 3.71 -6.74 9.14
N ASP A 378 3.59 -7.95 8.58
CA ASP A 378 4.67 -8.61 7.85
C ASP A 378 4.44 -8.55 6.33
N ARG A 379 5.34 -9.19 5.58
CA ARG A 379 5.23 -9.30 4.12
C ARG A 379 3.91 -9.96 3.68
N GLU A 380 3.36 -10.87 4.50
CA GLU A 380 2.14 -11.58 4.15
C GLU A 380 0.94 -10.64 4.16
N ALA A 381 0.91 -9.63 5.02
CA ALA A 381 -0.18 -8.64 5.08
C ALA A 381 -0.39 -7.91 3.74
N SER A 382 0.69 -7.41 3.10
CA SER A 382 0.60 -6.73 1.81
C SER A 382 0.17 -7.68 0.68
N GLU A 383 0.59 -8.95 0.73
CA GLU A 383 0.20 -9.97 -0.25
C GLU A 383 -1.27 -10.37 -0.08
N ILE A 384 -1.76 -10.50 1.17
CA ILE A 384 -3.19 -10.72 1.47
C ILE A 384 -4.01 -9.58 0.86
N LEU A 385 -3.62 -8.33 1.10
CA LEU A 385 -4.30 -7.18 0.52
C LEU A 385 -4.29 -7.22 -1.02
N ALA A 386 -3.13 -7.45 -1.63
CA ALA A 386 -2.98 -7.53 -3.08
C ALA A 386 -3.83 -8.64 -3.73
N THR A 387 -4.13 -9.68 -2.95
CA THR A 387 -4.87 -10.85 -3.38
C THR A 387 -6.38 -10.66 -3.25
N PHE A 388 -6.82 -10.08 -2.13
CA PHE A 388 -8.23 -10.09 -1.73
C PHE A 388 -8.88 -8.70 -1.65
N GLY A 389 -8.08 -7.64 -1.70
CA GLY A 389 -8.53 -6.28 -1.42
C GLY A 389 -9.20 -6.22 -0.04
N SER A 390 -10.31 -5.48 0.04
CA SER A 390 -11.09 -5.34 1.27
C SER A 390 -12.12 -6.44 1.53
N SER A 391 -12.22 -7.46 0.66
CA SER A 391 -13.35 -8.41 0.67
C SER A 391 -13.27 -9.51 1.73
N THR A 392 -12.10 -9.79 2.29
CA THR A 392 -11.89 -10.87 3.28
C THR A 392 -11.06 -10.42 4.49
N PRO A 393 -11.56 -9.45 5.28
CA PRO A 393 -10.86 -8.99 6.48
C PRO A 393 -10.53 -10.13 7.47
N GLU A 394 -11.31 -11.21 7.48
CA GLU A 394 -11.09 -12.42 8.27
C GLU A 394 -9.78 -13.16 7.97
N THR A 395 -9.14 -12.88 6.84
CA THR A 395 -7.83 -13.45 6.47
C THR A 395 -6.71 -12.91 7.37
N TYR A 396 -6.90 -11.74 7.96
CA TYR A 396 -5.96 -11.16 8.91
C TYR A 396 -6.19 -11.73 10.31
N ASN A 397 -5.11 -11.92 11.08
CA ASN A 397 -5.17 -12.38 12.46
C ASN A 397 -5.54 -11.25 13.44
N GLY A 398 -6.70 -10.62 13.18
CA GLY A 398 -7.20 -9.47 13.93
C GLY A 398 -6.59 -8.14 13.52
N PHE A 399 -7.19 -7.08 14.07
CA PHE A 399 -6.83 -5.70 13.79
C PHE A 399 -6.43 -4.95 15.07
N ILE A 400 -5.72 -3.85 14.88
CA ILE A 400 -5.55 -2.79 15.88
C ILE A 400 -6.32 -1.56 15.42
N LYS A 401 -6.87 -0.82 16.39
CA LYS A 401 -7.58 0.45 16.15
C LYS A 401 -6.79 1.59 16.78
N ILE A 402 -6.45 2.59 15.99
CA ILE A 402 -5.74 3.79 16.40
C ILE A 402 -6.68 4.98 16.19
N GLU A 403 -7.17 5.56 17.29
CA GLU A 403 -7.85 6.85 17.24
C GLU A 403 -6.80 7.96 17.15
N LEU A 404 -6.83 8.79 16.12
CA LEU A 404 -5.98 9.98 15.97
C LEU A 404 -6.77 11.23 16.29
N LEU A 405 -6.20 12.03 17.19
CA LEU A 405 -6.74 13.32 17.64
C LEU A 405 -5.86 14.46 17.13
N PRO A 406 -6.33 15.72 17.18
CA PRO A 406 -5.56 16.87 16.75
C PRO A 406 -4.17 16.92 17.39
N GLY A 407 -3.15 17.05 16.55
CA GLY A 407 -1.75 17.12 16.92
C GLY A 407 -1.06 15.77 17.15
N ASP A 408 -1.75 14.64 17.00
CA ASP A 408 -1.09 13.32 16.97
C ASP A 408 -0.33 13.13 15.64
N LEU A 409 0.74 12.33 15.68
CA LEU A 409 1.49 11.88 14.52
C LEU A 409 1.44 10.36 14.45
N LEU A 410 1.04 9.82 13.30
CA LEU A 410 1.12 8.41 12.96
C LEU A 410 2.05 8.25 11.76
N ILE A 411 2.97 7.29 11.83
CA ILE A 411 3.83 6.87 10.71
C ILE A 411 3.57 5.40 10.42
N MET A 412 3.25 5.10 9.18
CA MET A 412 2.99 3.75 8.68
C MET A 412 4.17 3.26 7.83
N PRO A 413 4.61 2.00 8.00
CA PRO A 413 5.67 1.44 7.17
C PRO A 413 5.17 1.19 5.72
N PRO A 414 6.09 0.98 4.76
CA PRO A 414 5.73 0.65 3.38
C PRO A 414 4.75 -0.51 3.24
N GLY A 415 3.73 -0.32 2.41
CA GLY A 415 2.76 -1.35 2.04
C GLY A 415 1.83 -1.79 3.16
N CYS A 416 1.70 -0.96 4.20
CA CYS A 416 0.84 -1.19 5.34
C CYS A 416 -0.65 -1.23 4.93
N PRO A 417 -1.33 -2.40 4.95
CA PRO A 417 -2.77 -2.43 4.71
C PRO A 417 -3.48 -1.66 5.81
N HIS A 418 -4.39 -0.78 5.44
CA HIS A 418 -5.13 0.02 6.40
C HIS A 418 -6.51 0.42 5.91
N ALA A 419 -7.43 0.60 6.85
CA ALA A 419 -8.74 1.20 6.62
C ALA A 419 -8.90 2.41 7.54
N VAL A 420 -9.71 3.39 7.11
CA VAL A 420 -9.87 4.67 7.81
C VAL A 420 -11.34 5.00 7.94
N ALA A 421 -11.79 5.30 9.15
CA ALA A 421 -13.10 5.87 9.40
C ALA A 421 -12.98 7.30 9.96
N THR A 422 -13.88 8.18 9.53
CA THR A 422 -13.90 9.59 9.92
C THR A 422 -15.15 9.87 10.75
N PRO A 423 -15.10 9.73 12.09
CA PRO A 423 -16.24 9.98 12.96
C PRO A 423 -16.62 11.46 13.08
N GLU A 424 -15.72 12.39 12.78
CA GLU A 424 -15.93 13.84 12.82
C GLU A 424 -15.31 14.49 11.59
N HIS A 425 -15.89 15.60 11.09
CA HIS A 425 -15.27 16.39 10.03
C HIS A 425 -13.80 16.65 10.35
N THR A 426 -12.91 16.20 9.47
CA THR A 426 -11.48 16.16 9.74
C THR A 426 -10.70 16.87 8.65
N LEU A 427 -9.75 17.69 9.10
CA LEU A 427 -8.62 18.14 8.30
C LEU A 427 -7.36 17.46 8.82
N ALA A 428 -6.61 16.81 7.95
CA ALA A 428 -5.34 16.20 8.27
C ALA A 428 -4.27 16.59 7.24
N PHE A 429 -3.01 16.52 7.64
CA PHE A 429 -1.86 16.74 6.79
C PHE A 429 -0.98 15.50 6.83
N GLY A 430 -0.45 15.10 5.69
CA GLY A 430 0.39 13.94 5.60
C GLY A 430 1.34 14.01 4.42
N GLY A 431 2.09 12.94 4.27
CA GLY A 431 2.95 12.77 3.12
C GLY A 431 3.56 11.38 3.05
N SER A 432 4.03 11.07 1.85
CA SER A 432 4.79 9.87 1.55
C SER A 432 6.28 10.18 1.55
N PHE A 433 7.09 9.25 2.05
CA PHE A 433 8.54 9.37 2.08
C PHE A 433 9.20 7.99 1.97
N TYR A 434 10.47 7.96 1.58
CA TYR A 434 11.23 6.73 1.42
C TYR A 434 12.46 6.77 2.32
N THR A 435 12.76 5.69 3.03
CA THR A 435 13.99 5.63 3.84
C THR A 435 14.91 4.54 3.30
N LEU A 436 16.23 4.73 3.46
CA LEU A 436 17.21 3.72 3.04
C LEU A 436 16.96 2.34 3.68
N PRO A 437 16.69 2.22 5.01
CA PRO A 437 16.36 0.93 5.62
C PRO A 437 15.14 0.23 5.03
N HIS A 438 14.21 1.00 4.45
CA HIS A 438 12.98 0.48 3.88
C HIS A 438 12.97 0.38 2.36
N LEU A 439 13.99 0.86 1.65
CA LEU A 439 13.99 0.92 0.18
C LEU A 439 13.70 -0.44 -0.48
N GLY A 440 14.30 -1.52 0.03
CA GLY A 440 13.99 -2.87 -0.45
C GLY A 440 12.54 -3.28 -0.22
N SER A 441 11.92 -2.84 0.88
CA SER A 441 10.49 -3.07 1.14
C SER A 441 9.60 -2.24 0.21
N SER A 442 9.95 -0.97 0.00
CA SER A 442 9.26 -0.09 -0.95
C SER A 442 9.28 -0.64 -2.37
N LEU A 443 10.43 -1.14 -2.85
CA LEU A 443 10.53 -1.82 -4.16
C LEU A 443 9.65 -3.06 -4.27
N ARG A 444 9.55 -3.85 -3.19
CA ARG A 444 8.64 -5.02 -3.17
C ARG A 444 7.18 -4.59 -3.25
N VAL A 445 6.78 -3.56 -2.50
CA VAL A 445 5.41 -3.04 -2.51
C VAL A 445 5.06 -2.45 -3.87
N LEU A 446 5.99 -1.73 -4.49
CA LEU A 446 5.84 -1.23 -5.86
C LEU A 446 5.57 -2.38 -6.85
N ALA A 447 6.32 -3.49 -6.75
CA ALA A 447 6.08 -4.67 -7.57
C ALA A 447 4.73 -5.37 -7.27
N ILE A 448 4.33 -5.41 -5.99
CA ILE A 448 3.02 -5.93 -5.57
C ILE A 448 1.89 -5.10 -6.18
N GLN A 449 1.95 -3.77 -6.08
CA GLN A 449 0.96 -2.86 -6.65
C GLN A 449 0.95 -2.91 -8.18
N ASP A 450 2.09 -3.02 -8.85
CA ASP A 450 2.15 -3.18 -10.32
C ASP A 450 1.44 -4.45 -10.81
N ARG A 451 1.42 -5.51 -9.98
CA ARG A 451 0.68 -6.75 -10.27
C ARG A 451 -0.80 -6.64 -9.91
N ALA A 452 -1.12 -6.11 -8.73
CA ALA A 452 -2.47 -6.12 -8.18
C ALA A 452 -3.35 -4.92 -8.62
N GLY A 453 -2.72 -3.84 -9.07
CA GLY A 453 -3.39 -2.59 -9.44
C GLY A 453 -4.30 -2.07 -8.32
N THR A 454 -5.54 -1.74 -8.71
CA THR A 454 -6.55 -1.14 -7.83
C THR A 454 -7.10 -2.07 -6.75
N ILE A 455 -6.68 -3.34 -6.71
CA ILE A 455 -6.98 -4.24 -5.59
C ILE A 455 -6.15 -3.84 -4.36
N PHE A 456 -4.91 -3.38 -4.59
CA PHE A 456 -3.98 -3.04 -3.52
C PHE A 456 -4.09 -1.59 -3.07
N SER A 457 -4.07 -0.64 -4.00
CA SER A 457 -4.15 0.80 -3.72
C SER A 457 -5.37 1.42 -4.39
N ASN A 458 -5.83 2.56 -3.85
CA ASN A 458 -6.87 3.38 -4.46
C ASN A 458 -6.34 4.22 -5.64
N GLU A 459 -5.02 4.29 -5.82
CA GLU A 459 -4.38 5.05 -6.90
C GLU A 459 -3.52 4.15 -7.79
N ASP A 460 -3.34 4.59 -9.03
CA ASP A 460 -2.48 3.94 -10.01
C ASP A 460 -1.03 4.42 -9.84
N ILE A 461 -0.05 3.52 -10.08
CA ILE A 461 1.37 3.91 -10.14
C ILE A 461 1.58 4.88 -11.29
N LYS A 462 2.16 6.04 -11.00
CA LYS A 462 2.49 7.08 -11.99
C LYS A 462 3.90 6.84 -12.55
N GLU A 463 4.18 7.35 -13.74
CA GLU A 463 5.54 7.28 -14.32
C GLU A 463 6.57 7.96 -13.41
N GLN A 464 6.18 9.05 -12.75
CA GLN A 464 7.03 9.77 -11.81
C GLN A 464 7.43 8.91 -10.60
N ASP A 465 6.58 7.99 -10.14
CA ASP A 465 6.94 7.07 -9.06
C ASP A 465 8.12 6.18 -9.48
N LEU A 466 8.09 5.66 -10.71
CA LEU A 466 9.19 4.85 -11.24
C LEU A 466 10.48 5.68 -11.41
N ILE A 467 10.35 6.94 -11.83
CA ILE A 467 11.48 7.87 -11.94
C ILE A 467 12.09 8.14 -10.56
N ASN A 468 11.27 8.36 -9.54
CA ASN A 468 11.73 8.56 -8.15
C ASN A 468 12.55 7.36 -7.66
N PHE A 469 12.15 6.12 -7.96
CA PHE A 469 12.94 4.94 -7.61
C PHE A 469 14.27 4.86 -8.37
N ILE A 470 14.31 5.27 -9.64
CA ILE A 470 15.56 5.36 -10.41
C ILE A 470 16.52 6.36 -9.75
N GLU A 471 16.04 7.55 -9.39
CA GLU A 471 16.85 8.57 -8.70
C GLU A 471 17.41 8.07 -7.36
N MET A 472 16.58 7.40 -6.57
CA MET A 472 17.00 6.81 -5.29
C MET A 472 18.04 5.70 -5.49
N LEU A 473 17.84 4.81 -6.47
CA LEU A 473 18.77 3.70 -6.73
C LEU A 473 20.13 4.19 -7.28
N VAL A 474 20.13 5.19 -8.16
CA VAL A 474 21.37 5.86 -8.59
C VAL A 474 22.10 6.42 -7.38
N THR A 475 21.38 7.14 -6.51
CA THR A 475 21.96 7.70 -5.28
C THR A 475 22.50 6.62 -4.35
N CYS A 476 21.81 5.49 -4.16
CA CYS A 476 22.32 4.37 -3.38
C CYS A 476 23.60 3.78 -3.96
N LYS A 477 23.69 3.64 -5.29
CA LYS A 477 24.90 3.17 -5.96
C LYS A 477 26.07 4.14 -5.73
N ASP A 478 25.85 5.44 -5.89
CA ASP A 478 26.87 6.47 -5.65
C ASP A 478 27.36 6.45 -4.20
N LEU A 479 26.43 6.41 -3.23
CA LEU A 479 26.76 6.35 -1.80
C LEU A 479 27.52 5.07 -1.43
N LEU A 480 27.18 3.94 -2.07
CA LEU A 480 27.92 2.71 -1.92
C LEU A 480 29.35 2.93 -2.44
N GLN A 481 29.53 3.35 -3.69
CA GLN A 481 30.85 3.59 -4.31
C GLN A 481 31.73 4.57 -3.53
N GLU A 482 31.13 5.61 -2.94
CA GLU A 482 31.79 6.60 -2.08
C GLU A 482 32.14 6.07 -0.67
N ASN A 483 31.77 4.83 -0.34
CA ASN A 483 31.92 4.22 0.99
C ASN A 483 31.18 4.96 2.11
N ILE A 484 30.10 5.67 1.78
CA ILE A 484 29.26 6.38 2.75
C ILE A 484 28.29 5.42 3.44
N ILE A 485 27.74 4.47 2.69
CA ILE A 485 26.84 3.44 3.22
C ILE A 485 27.47 2.05 3.11
N PRO A 486 27.27 1.18 4.12
CA PRO A 486 27.80 -0.17 4.08
C PRO A 486 26.90 -1.10 3.23
N PRO A 487 27.45 -2.16 2.61
CA PRO A 487 26.71 -3.05 1.71
C PRO A 487 25.46 -3.71 2.33
N GLU A 488 25.50 -3.98 3.64
CA GLU A 488 24.44 -4.65 4.37
C GLU A 488 23.11 -3.89 4.35
N LEU A 489 23.16 -2.55 4.26
CA LEU A 489 21.95 -1.73 4.13
C LEU A 489 21.21 -1.94 2.81
N LEU A 490 21.92 -2.39 1.77
CA LEU A 490 21.37 -2.62 0.43
C LEU A 490 21.01 -4.09 0.16
N ALA A 491 21.26 -5.00 1.12
CA ALA A 491 20.88 -6.41 0.98
C ALA A 491 19.38 -6.59 0.69
N SER A 492 18.53 -5.78 1.34
CA SER A 492 17.08 -5.81 1.11
C SER A 492 16.69 -5.33 -0.29
N VAL A 493 17.45 -4.40 -0.87
CA VAL A 493 17.26 -3.88 -2.23
C VAL A 493 17.56 -4.97 -3.25
N VAL A 494 18.71 -5.65 -3.13
CA VAL A 494 19.08 -6.77 -4.01
C VAL A 494 18.04 -7.89 -3.95
N SER A 495 17.58 -8.25 -2.75
CA SER A 495 16.55 -9.28 -2.56
C SER A 495 15.18 -8.92 -3.17
N SER A 496 14.92 -7.63 -3.41
CA SER A 496 13.65 -7.17 -3.98
C SER A 496 13.48 -7.51 -5.46
N SER A 497 14.59 -7.76 -6.19
CA SER A 497 14.60 -8.15 -7.61
C SER A 497 13.70 -9.36 -7.90
N MET A 498 13.60 -10.30 -6.95
CA MET A 498 12.79 -11.51 -7.06
C MET A 498 11.27 -11.25 -7.09
N CYS A 499 10.82 -10.04 -6.74
CA CYS A 499 9.39 -9.72 -6.63
C CYS A 499 8.81 -9.14 -7.92
N TRP A 500 9.66 -8.76 -8.88
CA TRP A 500 9.25 -8.13 -10.12
C TRP A 500 8.81 -9.17 -11.15
N GLY A 501 7.69 -8.88 -11.83
CA GLY A 501 7.19 -9.66 -12.97
C GLY A 501 7.93 -9.36 -14.27
N ALA A 502 7.28 -9.67 -15.40
CA ALA A 502 7.79 -9.29 -16.71
C ALA A 502 7.90 -7.76 -16.82
N VAL A 503 9.01 -7.26 -17.36
CA VAL A 503 9.26 -5.83 -17.59
C VAL A 503 8.23 -5.28 -18.57
N LYS A 504 7.46 -4.29 -18.16
CA LYS A 504 6.41 -3.66 -18.99
C LYS A 504 6.87 -2.37 -19.66
N ASN A 505 7.85 -1.66 -19.09
CA ASN A 505 8.30 -0.37 -19.61
C ASN A 505 9.81 -0.11 -19.37
N LYS A 506 10.32 0.98 -19.96
CA LYS A 506 11.74 1.36 -19.89
C LYS A 506 12.20 1.68 -18.46
N GLN A 507 11.36 2.31 -17.64
CA GLN A 507 11.70 2.65 -16.26
C GLN A 507 11.82 1.41 -15.39
N GLN A 508 10.90 0.45 -15.50
CA GLN A 508 10.99 -0.84 -14.80
C GLN A 508 12.25 -1.60 -15.19
N ARG A 509 12.63 -1.57 -16.47
CA ARG A 509 13.91 -2.13 -16.92
C ARG A 509 15.08 -1.46 -16.22
N ARG A 510 15.10 -0.12 -16.18
CA ARG A 510 16.19 0.64 -15.56
C ARG A 510 16.30 0.38 -14.06
N ILE A 511 15.18 0.25 -13.35
CA ILE A 511 15.16 -0.16 -11.93
C ILE A 511 15.83 -1.52 -11.76
N GLN A 512 15.48 -2.50 -12.58
CA GLN A 512 16.08 -3.84 -12.49
C GLN A 512 17.58 -3.83 -12.82
N GLU A 513 18.00 -3.09 -13.85
CA GLU A 513 19.42 -2.89 -14.19
C GLU A 513 20.19 -2.27 -13.02
N LEU A 514 19.66 -1.21 -12.40
CA LEU A 514 20.30 -0.56 -11.25
C LEU A 514 20.42 -1.48 -10.03
N ILE A 515 19.43 -2.34 -9.78
CA ILE A 515 19.51 -3.34 -8.71
C ILE A 515 20.66 -4.33 -8.99
N GLN A 516 20.85 -4.76 -10.26
CA GLN A 516 21.94 -5.64 -10.66
C GLN A 516 23.31 -4.93 -10.58
N GLU A 517 23.38 -3.66 -10.98
CA GLU A 517 24.59 -2.85 -10.83
C GLU A 517 24.99 -2.72 -9.35
N ILE A 518 24.03 -2.44 -8.46
CA ILE A 518 24.26 -2.40 -7.00
C ILE A 518 24.74 -3.76 -6.49
N GLN A 519 24.12 -4.85 -6.92
CA GLN A 519 24.54 -6.20 -6.53
C GLN A 519 26.00 -6.45 -6.91
N GLY A 520 26.41 -6.12 -8.14
CA GLY A 520 27.80 -6.27 -8.58
C GLY A 520 28.79 -5.41 -7.79
N GLU A 521 28.40 -4.20 -7.38
CA GLU A 521 29.23 -3.35 -6.52
C GLU A 521 29.37 -3.89 -5.09
N ILE A 522 28.36 -4.60 -4.59
CA ILE A 522 28.42 -5.30 -3.31
C ILE A 522 29.37 -6.50 -3.39
N GLU A 523 29.25 -7.31 -4.44
CA GLU A 523 30.07 -8.52 -4.66
C GLU A 523 31.57 -8.17 -4.74
N LYS A 524 31.93 -7.09 -5.46
CA LYS A 524 33.32 -6.59 -5.55
C LYS A 524 33.99 -6.23 -4.21
N ARG A 525 33.24 -6.09 -3.13
CA ARG A 525 33.78 -5.76 -1.79
C ARG A 525 34.03 -6.98 -0.94
N PHE A 526 33.48 -8.12 -1.32
CA PHE A 526 33.66 -9.40 -0.64
C PHE A 526 34.70 -10.31 -1.33
N ASP A 527 35.07 -9.98 -2.57
CA ASP A 527 36.27 -10.47 -3.27
C ASP A 527 37.51 -9.64 -2.90
#